data_AF-A0A2V7RY49-F1
#
_entry.id   AF-A0A2V7RY49-F1
#
_cell.length_a   1.000
_cell.length_b   1.000
_cell.length_c   1.000
_cell.angle_alpha   90.00
_cell.angle_beta   90.00
_cell.angle_gamma   90.00
#
_symmetry.space_group_name_H-M   'P 1'
#
loop_
_entity.id
_entity.type
_entity.pdbx_description
1 polymer ?
#
loop_
_entity_poly.entity_id
_entity_poly.type
_entity_poly.pdbx_seq_one_letter_code
_entity_poly.pdbx_strand_id
1 'polypeptide(L)' 'MPTVKELRCADVMPGCTFVTTGANDDEVMRKIAQHAKEKHNIREMTPDLTKKVKSAIKAKQLA' A
#
# COMPACT_ATOMS: atom_id res chain seq x y z
N MET A 1 -9.16 -8.06 -18.74
CA MET A 1 -9.84 -7.68 -17.49
C MET A 1 -8.83 -6.93 -16.64
N PRO A 2 -8.99 -5.61 -16.38
CA PRO A 2 -8.01 -4.85 -15.62
C PRO A 2 -8.10 -5.22 -14.13
N THR A 3 -7.11 -5.96 -13.66
CA THR A 3 -6.94 -6.27 -12.24
C THR A 3 -6.39 -5.04 -11.54
N VAL A 4 -7.22 -4.32 -10.77
CA VAL A 4 -6.75 -3.15 -10.00
C VAL A 4 -6.24 -3.61 -8.64
N LYS A 5 -5.13 -3.04 -8.19
CA LYS A 5 -4.56 -3.30 -6.88
C LYS A 5 -5.06 -2.24 -5.91
N GLU A 6 -5.64 -2.64 -4.79
CA GLU A 6 -6.05 -1.78 -3.69
C GLU A 6 -5.18 -2.11 -2.48
N LEU A 7 -4.66 -1.09 -1.81
CA LEU A 7 -4.03 -1.23 -0.50
C LEU A 7 -4.60 -0.21 0.47
N ARG A 8 -4.88 -0.69 1.68
CA ARG A 8 -5.27 0.15 2.81
C ARG A 8 -4.13 0.14 3.80
N CYS A 9 -3.63 1.32 4.16
CA CYS A 9 -2.63 1.46 5.21
C CYS A 9 -3.13 0.90 6.55
N ALA A 10 -4.44 0.87 6.78
CA ALA A 10 -5.05 0.29 7.98
C ALA A 10 -4.72 -1.21 8.15
N ASP A 11 -4.60 -1.97 7.04
CA ASP A 11 -4.21 -3.39 7.06
C ASP A 11 -2.71 -3.56 7.40
N VAL A 12 -1.89 -2.51 7.24
CA VAL A 12 -0.43 -2.51 7.49
C VAL A 12 -0.10 -1.95 8.87
N MET A 13 -0.70 -0.82 9.21
CA MET A 13 -0.52 -0.09 10.46
C MET A 13 -1.90 0.29 11.01
N PRO A 14 -2.32 -0.28 12.16
CA PRO A 14 -3.56 0.12 12.81
C PRO A 14 -3.46 1.60 13.21
N GLY A 15 -4.41 2.40 12.76
CA GLY A 15 -4.47 3.86 13.01
C GLY A 15 -4.30 4.74 11.77
N CYS A 16 -3.91 4.18 10.61
CA CYS A 16 -3.85 4.94 9.36
C CYS A 16 -5.03 4.60 8.44
N THR A 17 -5.91 5.57 8.17
CA THR A 17 -7.10 5.41 7.30
C THR A 17 -6.81 5.63 5.81
N PHE A 18 -5.55 5.75 5.43
CA PHE A 18 -5.16 5.98 4.04
C PHE A 18 -5.44 4.73 3.18
N VAL A 19 -6.04 4.95 2.02
CA VAL A 19 -6.33 3.90 1.03
C VAL A 19 -5.85 4.38 -0.33
N THR A 20 -5.18 3.52 -1.07
CA THR A 20 -4.72 3.81 -2.42
C THR A 20 -5.00 2.65 -3.35
N THR A 21 -5.30 2.97 -4.59
CA THR A 21 -5.44 2.00 -5.68
C THR A 21 -4.44 2.30 -6.79
N GLY A 22 -4.08 1.27 -7.55
CA GLY A 22 -3.20 1.37 -8.71
C GLY A 22 -3.43 0.24 -9.70
N ALA A 23 -2.93 0.38 -10.92
CA ALA A 23 -3.09 -0.65 -11.96
C ALA A 23 -2.21 -1.89 -11.70
N ASN A 24 -1.17 -1.75 -10.88
CA ASN A 24 -0.21 -2.80 -10.55
C ASN A 24 0.39 -2.55 -9.15
N ASP A 25 1.08 -3.55 -8.62
CA ASP A 25 1.67 -3.51 -7.27
C ASP A 25 2.73 -2.39 -7.15
N ASP A 26 3.49 -2.10 -8.21
CA ASP A 26 4.52 -1.05 -8.20
C ASP A 26 3.92 0.36 -8.01
N GLU A 27 2.81 0.65 -8.71
CA GLU A 27 2.12 1.93 -8.61
C GLU A 27 1.56 2.15 -7.20
N VAL A 28 0.96 1.12 -6.61
CA VAL A 28 0.47 1.13 -5.23
C VAL A 28 1.62 1.33 -4.26
N MET A 29 2.70 0.57 -4.43
CA MET A 29 3.90 0.65 -3.57
C MET A 29 4.54 2.04 -3.59
N ARG A 30 4.64 2.69 -4.76
CA ARG A 30 5.18 4.05 -4.87
C ARG A 30 4.36 5.06 -4.08
N LYS A 31 3.02 5.01 -4.21
CA LYS A 31 2.10 5.89 -3.46
C LYS A 31 2.22 5.66 -1.96
N ILE A 32 2.35 4.40 -1.53
CA ILE A 32 2.53 4.04 -0.12
C ILE A 32 3.88 4.51 0.42
N ALA A 33 4.97 4.28 -0.33
CA ALA A 33 6.31 4.70 0.08
C ALA A 33 6.38 6.23 0.25
N GLN A 34 5.77 6.97 -0.67
CA GLN A 34 5.65 8.42 -0.56
C GLN A 34 4.82 8.83 0.67
N HIS A 35 3.64 8.23 0.86
CA HIS A 35 2.79 8.50 2.02
C HIS A 35 3.50 8.21 3.35
N ALA A 36 4.19 7.07 3.44
CA ALA A 36 4.95 6.67 4.63
C ALA A 36 6.06 7.68 4.95
N LYS A 37 6.77 8.18 3.92
CA LYS A 37 7.81 9.19 4.08
C LYS A 37 7.24 10.54 4.50
N GLU A 38 6.13 11.00 3.90
CA GLU A 38 5.58 12.34 4.15
C GLU A 38 4.74 12.42 5.43
N LYS A 39 3.87 11.43 5.68
CA LYS A 39 2.92 11.44 6.81
C LYS A 39 3.49 10.80 8.07
N HIS A 40 4.36 9.81 7.92
CA HIS A 40 4.90 9.05 9.06
C HIS A 40 6.41 9.24 9.24
N ASN A 41 7.07 10.07 8.41
CA ASN A 41 8.54 10.24 8.42
C ASN A 41 9.33 8.92 8.32
N ILE A 42 8.71 7.88 7.75
CA ILE A 42 9.34 6.58 7.53
C ILE A 42 10.26 6.73 6.32
N ARG A 43 11.54 6.96 6.59
CA ARG A 43 12.58 7.04 5.55
C ARG A 43 13.00 5.67 5.04
N GLU A 44 12.90 4.64 5.88
CA GLU A 44 13.19 3.26 5.52
C GLU A 44 11.98 2.38 5.77
N MET A 45 11.45 1.80 4.70
CA MET A 45 10.46 0.73 4.82
C MET A 45 11.19 -0.51 5.31
N THR A 46 11.05 -0.83 6.60
CA THR A 46 11.63 -2.05 7.15
C THR A 46 11.11 -3.28 6.38
N PRO A 47 11.86 -4.39 6.34
CA PRO A 47 11.42 -5.60 5.66
C PRO A 47 10.09 -6.13 6.21
N ASP A 48 9.78 -5.91 7.49
CA ASP A 48 8.48 -6.22 8.10
C ASP A 48 7.35 -5.36 7.48
N LEU A 49 7.57 -4.05 7.39
CA LEU A 49 6.61 -3.13 6.77
C LEU A 49 6.41 -3.48 5.29
N THR A 50 7.48 -3.76 4.56
CA THR A 50 7.40 -4.14 3.15
C THR A 50 6.62 -5.43 2.95
N LYS A 51 6.81 -6.44 3.82
CA LYS A 51 6.02 -7.68 3.80
C LYS A 51 4.55 -7.41 4.10
N LYS A 52 4.25 -6.62 5.14
CA LYS A 52 2.87 -6.24 5.49
C LYS A 52 2.19 -5.48 4.36
N VAL A 53 2.87 -4.49 3.76
CA VAL A 53 2.37 -3.74 2.61
C VAL A 53 2.09 -4.71 1.47
N LYS A 54 3.05 -5.54 1.04
CA LYS A 54 2.84 -6.54 -0.02
C LYS A 54 1.67 -7.49 0.27
N SER A 55 1.53 -7.97 1.50
CA SER A 55 0.41 -8.82 1.92
C SER A 55 -0.94 -8.08 2.00
N ALA A 56 -0.91 -6.77 2.24
CA ALA A 56 -2.09 -5.91 2.27
C ALA A 56 -2.54 -5.47 0.87
N ILE A 57 -1.69 -5.59 -0.16
CA ILE A 57 -2.11 -5.31 -1.54
C ILE A 57 -3.09 -6.39 -1.97
N LYS A 58 -4.36 -6.01 -2.11
CA LYS A 58 -5.42 -6.89 -2.61
C LYS A 58 -5.65 -6.60 -4.08
N ALA A 59 -5.57 -7.64 -4.91
CA ALA A 59 -6.00 -7.59 -6.29
C ALA A 59 -7.53 -7.58 -6.31
N LYS A 60 -8.13 -6.43 -6.57
CA LYS A 60 -9.56 -6.31 -6.77
C LYS A 60 -9.84 -6.49 -8.26
N GLN A 61 -10.46 -7.61 -8.59
CA GLN A 61 -11.02 -7.79 -9.92
C GLN A 61 -12.31 -6.97 -9.96
N LEU A 62 -12.34 -5.91 -10.79
CA LEU A 62 -13.59 -5.25 -11.13
C LEU A 62 -14.34 -6.22 -12.05
N ALA A 63 -15.38 -6.86 -11.49
CA ALA A 63 -16.31 -7.71 -12.21
C ALA A 63 -17.21 -6.85 -13.12
#